data_AF-A0A6F9ZHF1-F1
#
_entry.id   AF-A0A6F9ZHF1-F1
#
_cell.length_a   1.000
_cell.length_b   1.000
_cell.length_c   1.000
_cell.angle_alpha   90.00
_cell.angle_beta   90.00
_cell.angle_gamma   90.00
#
_symmetry.space_group_name_H-M   'P 1'
#
loop_
_entity.id
_entity.type
_entity.pdbx_description
1 polymer ?
#
loop_
_entity_poly.entity_id
_entity_poly.type
_entity_poly.pdbx_seq_one_letter_code
_entity_poly.pdbx_strand_id
1 'polypeptide(L)'
;MRIRQITGNKKKYLPLLLIGDEQESMIDRYLNCGDMFGMFNGEEIIAEIVITNEGGGTYEIKNIAVASGYRKKGYARRMVNFTEQFYTPYLFRLKAGTAETVEMDTFYRHLGFEAKGRIENFFTDNYDHPIIECGIYLKDMIYYEKDFPHHINYSQHLSRRLHSHDIIGLYHLALNDVKLHHLLFQLIGNENKRAATNAAWVFSRLSEKVQDIFTGQQRQQLQNIAAETKNDTLCRLLLTIILNVSKSSRNTLSDGLFLEFCLHNISNSQRPSGIRVLCLKLAYEISRNYTEIQEELQQTIALIESGPLSPSLTSACTNILKAMQKNKT
;
A
#
# COMPACT_ATOMS: atom_id res chain seq x y z
N MET A 1 -32.72 6.73 7.16
CA MET A 1 -31.97 6.68 5.89
C MET A 1 -30.67 5.94 6.10
N ARG A 2 -30.27 5.09 5.15
CA ARG A 2 -29.05 4.26 5.23
C ARG A 2 -28.23 4.44 3.96
N ILE A 3 -26.91 4.57 4.08
CA ILE A 3 -25.98 4.56 2.94
C ILE A 3 -25.41 3.15 2.82
N ARG A 4 -25.36 2.61 1.60
CA ARG A 4 -24.75 1.31 1.31
C ARG A 4 -24.05 1.31 -0.04
N GLN A 5 -23.01 0.49 -0.17
CA GLN A 5 -22.35 0.26 -1.45
C GLN A 5 -23.25 -0.55 -2.38
N ILE A 6 -23.21 -0.23 -3.67
CA ILE A 6 -23.90 -0.94 -4.75
C ILE A 6 -22.84 -1.70 -5.54
N THR A 7 -22.76 -3.01 -5.32
CA THR A 7 -21.70 -3.88 -5.86
C THR A 7 -22.06 -4.54 -7.19
N GLY A 8 -23.33 -4.56 -7.57
CA GLY A 8 -23.81 -5.19 -8.80
C GLY A 8 -25.00 -4.47 -9.42
N ASN A 9 -25.16 -4.61 -10.74
CA ASN A 9 -26.21 -3.98 -11.54
C ASN A 9 -26.37 -2.47 -11.24
N LYS A 10 -25.25 -1.73 -11.27
CA LYS A 10 -25.22 -0.28 -10.97
C LYS A 10 -26.13 0.53 -11.90
N LYS A 11 -26.21 0.13 -13.18
CA LYS A 11 -27.11 0.74 -14.18
C LYS A 11 -28.61 0.65 -13.83
N LYS A 12 -29.02 -0.17 -12.85
CA LYS A 12 -30.38 -0.10 -12.30
C LYS A 12 -30.74 1.32 -11.82
N TYR A 13 -29.75 2.11 -11.43
CA TYR A 13 -29.92 3.47 -10.93
C TYR A 13 -29.52 4.55 -11.96
N LEU A 14 -29.48 4.20 -13.25
CA LEU A 14 -29.16 5.13 -14.35
C LEU A 14 -29.98 6.42 -14.32
N PRO A 15 -31.30 6.43 -14.00
CA PRO A 15 -32.05 7.69 -13.91
C PRO A 15 -31.50 8.70 -12.90
N LEU A 16 -30.84 8.22 -11.83
CA LEU A 16 -30.22 9.09 -10.84
C LEU A 16 -28.80 9.49 -11.27
N LEU A 17 -28.03 8.60 -11.88
CA LEU A 17 -26.70 8.89 -12.43
C LEU A 17 -26.77 9.98 -13.52
N LEU A 18 -27.80 9.93 -14.37
CA LEU A 18 -28.03 10.91 -15.44
C LEU A 18 -28.32 12.33 -14.93
N ILE A 19 -28.60 12.50 -13.64
CA ILE A 19 -28.73 13.82 -13.03
C ILE A 19 -27.37 14.47 -12.80
N GLY A 20 -26.32 13.69 -12.54
CA GLY A 20 -24.97 14.20 -12.31
C GLY A 20 -24.07 14.18 -13.55
N ASP A 21 -24.41 13.38 -14.56
CA ASP A 21 -23.68 13.26 -15.82
C ASP A 21 -24.68 12.97 -16.95
N GLU A 22 -24.86 13.90 -17.89
CA GLU A 22 -25.97 13.89 -18.85
C GLU A 22 -25.86 12.79 -19.93
N GLN A 23 -24.72 12.09 -20.02
CA GLN A 23 -24.45 11.13 -21.09
C GLN A 23 -24.08 9.73 -20.56
N GLU A 24 -24.85 8.72 -20.93
CA GLU A 24 -24.62 7.34 -20.47
C GLU A 24 -23.23 6.80 -20.85
N SER A 25 -22.73 7.12 -22.05
CA SER A 25 -21.40 6.67 -22.46
C SER A 25 -20.25 7.33 -21.68
N MET A 26 -20.49 8.48 -21.04
CA MET A 26 -19.54 9.08 -20.10
C MET A 26 -19.56 8.34 -18.77
N ILE A 27 -20.76 8.04 -18.26
CA ILE A 27 -20.97 7.20 -17.07
C ILE A 27 -20.24 5.85 -17.21
N ASP A 28 -20.32 5.22 -18.38
CA ASP A 28 -19.70 3.92 -18.65
C ASP A 28 -18.17 3.92 -18.47
N ARG A 29 -17.50 5.07 -18.61
CA ARG A 29 -16.05 5.19 -18.43
C ARG A 29 -15.61 4.96 -16.99
N TYR A 30 -16.47 5.28 -16.01
CA TYR A 30 -16.12 5.23 -14.60
C TYR A 30 -17.01 4.30 -13.75
N LEU A 31 -18.23 3.98 -14.19
CA LEU A 31 -19.20 3.25 -13.35
C LEU A 31 -18.72 1.84 -12.98
N ASN A 32 -18.05 1.15 -13.92
CA ASN A 32 -17.59 -0.21 -13.70
C ASN A 32 -16.38 -0.27 -12.75
N CYS A 33 -15.42 0.65 -12.90
CA CYS A 33 -14.20 0.68 -12.09
C CYS A 33 -14.33 1.48 -10.77
N GLY A 34 -15.33 2.36 -10.66
CA GLY A 34 -15.58 3.18 -9.48
C GLY A 34 -16.47 2.49 -8.44
N ASP A 35 -16.33 2.88 -7.18
CA ASP A 35 -17.24 2.50 -6.10
C ASP A 35 -18.50 3.36 -6.15
N MET A 36 -19.67 2.72 -6.20
CA MET A 36 -20.96 3.41 -6.15
C MET A 36 -21.61 3.22 -4.77
N PHE A 37 -22.06 4.31 -4.15
CA PHE A 37 -22.84 4.27 -2.92
C PHE A 37 -24.20 4.93 -3.12
N GLY A 38 -25.24 4.32 -2.56
CA GLY A 38 -26.60 4.87 -2.58
C GLY A 38 -27.11 5.16 -1.17
N MET A 39 -27.79 6.30 -1.01
CA MET A 39 -28.58 6.61 0.18
C MET A 39 -30.03 6.20 -0.04
N PHE A 40 -30.56 5.40 0.88
CA PHE A 40 -31.90 4.83 0.79
C PHE A 40 -32.84 5.37 1.87
N ASN A 41 -34.07 5.66 1.46
CA ASN A 41 -35.22 5.93 2.30
C ASN A 41 -36.23 4.79 2.15
N GLY A 42 -36.18 3.79 3.02
CA GLY A 42 -36.84 2.52 2.76
C GLY A 42 -36.13 1.77 1.63
N GLU A 43 -36.87 1.40 0.59
CA GLU A 43 -36.31 0.76 -0.62
C GLU A 43 -35.93 1.76 -1.72
N GLU A 44 -36.41 3.00 -1.62
CA GLU A 44 -36.15 4.07 -2.58
C GLU A 44 -34.73 4.61 -2.42
N ILE A 45 -33.98 4.72 -3.53
CA ILE A 45 -32.72 5.45 -3.58
C ILE A 45 -33.01 6.94 -3.77
N ILE A 46 -32.46 7.77 -2.90
CA ILE A 46 -32.72 9.22 -2.91
C ILE A 46 -31.48 10.05 -3.24
N ALA A 47 -30.29 9.45 -3.12
CA ALA A 47 -29.02 10.05 -3.51
C ALA A 47 -28.02 8.96 -3.86
N GLU A 48 -27.05 9.28 -4.71
CA GLU A 48 -25.94 8.41 -5.06
C GLU A 48 -24.63 9.21 -5.18
N ILE A 49 -23.52 8.48 -5.13
CA ILE A 49 -22.19 9.00 -5.42
C ILE A 49 -21.34 7.89 -6.04
N VAL A 50 -20.56 8.23 -7.07
CA VAL A 50 -19.56 7.33 -7.68
C VAL A 50 -18.16 7.90 -7.48
N ILE A 51 -17.28 7.07 -6.91
CA ILE A 51 -15.90 7.44 -6.57
C ILE A 51 -14.93 6.55 -7.33
N THR A 52 -13.94 7.14 -8.01
CA THR A 52 -12.81 6.41 -8.62
C THR A 52 -11.54 6.57 -7.78
N ASN A 53 -10.69 5.55 -7.81
CA ASN A 53 -9.35 5.61 -7.23
C ASN A 53 -8.35 6.06 -8.29
N GLU A 54 -7.89 7.29 -8.20
CA GLU A 54 -6.87 7.89 -9.09
C GLU A 54 -5.43 7.53 -8.65
N GLY A 55 -5.33 6.74 -7.57
CA GLY A 55 -4.11 6.22 -6.99
C GLY A 55 -3.43 7.19 -6.03
N GLY A 56 -2.65 6.65 -5.09
CA GLY A 56 -1.79 7.45 -4.20
C GLY A 56 -2.59 8.19 -3.15
N GLY A 57 -3.64 7.53 -2.67
CA GLY A 57 -4.63 8.11 -1.78
C GLY A 57 -5.46 9.22 -2.42
N THR A 58 -5.37 9.42 -3.73
CA THR A 58 -6.25 10.35 -4.45
C THR A 58 -7.48 9.59 -4.93
N TYR A 59 -8.64 10.07 -4.51
CA TYR A 59 -9.94 9.61 -5.00
C TYR A 59 -10.66 10.76 -5.70
N GLU A 60 -11.52 10.46 -6.65
CA GLU A 60 -12.28 11.48 -7.38
C GLU A 60 -13.77 11.16 -7.34
N ILE A 61 -14.58 12.16 -7.02
CA ILE A 61 -16.03 12.13 -7.20
C ILE A 61 -16.32 12.30 -8.68
N LYS A 62 -16.67 11.20 -9.36
CA LYS A 62 -17.04 11.22 -10.79
C LYS A 62 -18.51 11.54 -11.01
N ASN A 63 -19.37 11.17 -10.07
CA ASN A 63 -20.79 11.48 -10.11
C ASN A 63 -21.32 11.67 -8.69
N ILE A 64 -22.23 12.61 -8.51
CA ILE A 64 -23.00 12.80 -7.27
C ILE A 64 -24.37 13.38 -7.63
N ALA A 65 -25.43 12.68 -7.27
CA ALA A 65 -26.79 13.12 -7.54
C ALA A 65 -27.73 12.94 -6.34
N VAL A 66 -28.70 13.85 -6.24
CA VAL A 66 -29.81 13.78 -5.28
C VAL A 66 -31.11 13.96 -6.04
N ALA A 67 -32.05 13.04 -5.81
CA ALA A 67 -33.39 13.08 -6.40
C ALA A 67 -34.07 14.42 -6.07
N SER A 68 -34.78 15.00 -7.04
CA SER A 68 -35.29 16.39 -7.00
C SER A 68 -36.09 16.72 -5.72
N GLY A 69 -37.01 15.84 -5.29
CA GLY A 69 -37.80 15.99 -4.06
C GLY A 69 -37.00 15.93 -2.74
N TYR A 70 -35.74 15.55 -2.81
CA TYR A 70 -34.83 15.39 -1.68
C TYR A 70 -33.68 16.41 -1.68
N ARG A 71 -33.59 17.30 -2.68
CA ARG A 71 -32.57 18.36 -2.74
C ARG A 71 -32.74 19.40 -1.62
N LYS A 72 -31.69 20.20 -1.39
CA LYS A 72 -31.61 21.26 -0.35
C LYS A 72 -31.84 20.79 1.09
N LYS A 73 -31.76 19.47 1.35
CA LYS A 73 -31.86 18.84 2.68
C LYS A 73 -30.52 18.32 3.22
N GLY A 74 -29.41 18.66 2.56
CA GLY A 74 -28.06 18.27 2.98
C GLY A 74 -27.62 16.84 2.62
N TYR A 75 -28.36 16.10 1.79
CA TYR A 75 -28.00 14.71 1.46
C TYR A 75 -26.73 14.59 0.62
N ALA A 76 -26.47 15.49 -0.33
CA ALA A 76 -25.21 15.52 -1.07
C ALA A 76 -24.01 15.70 -0.13
N ARG A 77 -24.08 16.66 0.81
CA ARG A 77 -23.07 16.85 1.88
C ARG A 77 -22.87 15.58 2.70
N ARG A 78 -23.95 14.88 3.05
CA ARG A 78 -23.88 13.64 3.81
C ARG A 78 -23.25 12.49 3.02
N MET A 79 -23.45 12.43 1.70
CA MET A 79 -22.76 11.47 0.83
C MET A 79 -21.25 11.75 0.77
N VAL A 80 -20.85 13.01 0.57
CA VAL A 80 -19.42 13.39 0.58
C VAL A 80 -18.77 13.09 1.93
N ASN A 81 -19.38 13.49 3.04
CA ASN A 81 -18.86 13.20 4.37
C ASN A 81 -18.75 11.68 4.64
N PHE A 82 -19.71 10.90 4.14
CA PHE A 82 -19.64 9.44 4.22
C PHE A 82 -18.45 8.91 3.42
N THR A 83 -18.22 9.39 2.20
CA THR A 83 -17.06 9.03 1.38
C THR A 83 -15.75 9.34 2.10
N GLU A 84 -15.62 10.54 2.67
CA GLU A 84 -14.45 10.92 3.46
C GLU A 84 -14.20 9.92 4.60
N GLN A 85 -15.25 9.56 5.35
CA GLN A 85 -15.19 8.58 6.44
C GLN A 85 -14.85 7.17 5.95
N PHE A 86 -15.45 6.74 4.85
CA PHE A 86 -15.29 5.41 4.28
C PHE A 86 -13.84 5.17 3.83
N TYR A 87 -13.21 6.18 3.21
CA TYR A 87 -11.82 6.12 2.76
C TYR A 87 -10.80 6.64 3.79
N THR A 88 -11.21 6.94 5.04
CA THR A 88 -10.38 7.61 6.06
C THR A 88 -9.02 6.97 6.41
N PRO A 89 -8.69 5.69 6.16
CA PRO A 89 -7.30 5.24 6.28
C PRO A 89 -6.43 5.47 5.03
N TYR A 90 -7.02 5.74 3.85
CA TYR A 90 -6.31 5.81 2.55
C TYR A 90 -6.44 7.16 1.85
N LEU A 91 -7.36 8.02 2.31
CA LEU A 91 -7.68 9.27 1.65
C LEU A 91 -6.62 10.33 1.95
N PHE A 92 -5.76 10.58 0.98
CA PHE A 92 -4.83 11.72 0.95
C PHE A 92 -5.49 12.95 0.32
N ARG A 93 -6.25 12.74 -0.75
CA ARG A 93 -6.89 13.81 -1.53
C ARG A 93 -8.21 13.33 -2.09
N LEU A 94 -9.23 14.17 -2.00
CA LEU A 94 -10.49 14.01 -2.72
C LEU A 94 -10.60 15.07 -3.80
N LYS A 95 -10.88 14.65 -5.03
CA LYS A 95 -11.09 15.51 -6.19
C LYS A 95 -12.56 15.55 -6.58
N ALA A 96 -12.99 16.65 -7.19
CA ALA A 96 -14.28 16.75 -7.86
C ALA A 96 -14.15 17.69 -9.06
N GLY A 97 -14.74 17.31 -10.19
CA GLY A 97 -14.87 18.15 -11.38
C GLY A 97 -16.33 18.59 -11.55
N THR A 98 -16.55 19.85 -11.91
CA THR A 98 -17.90 20.39 -12.12
C THR A 98 -17.90 21.55 -13.10
N ALA A 99 -19.08 21.86 -13.63
CA ALA A 99 -19.35 23.14 -14.29
C ALA A 99 -19.08 24.32 -13.36
N GLU A 100 -18.60 25.44 -13.92
CA GLU A 100 -18.40 26.70 -13.20
C GLU A 100 -19.74 27.38 -12.92
N THR A 101 -20.38 27.00 -11.80
CA THR A 101 -21.58 27.66 -11.29
C THR A 101 -21.42 28.11 -9.85
N VAL A 102 -22.14 29.17 -9.46
CA VAL A 102 -22.12 29.69 -8.09
C VAL A 102 -22.60 28.64 -7.09
N GLU A 103 -23.59 27.81 -7.46
CA GLU A 103 -24.11 26.76 -6.58
C GLU A 103 -23.05 25.69 -6.29
N MET A 104 -22.35 25.21 -7.32
CA MET A 104 -21.34 24.16 -7.17
C MET A 104 -20.08 24.68 -6.47
N ASP A 105 -19.62 25.89 -6.80
CA ASP A 105 -18.50 26.51 -6.08
C ASP A 105 -18.81 26.67 -4.59
N THR A 106 -20.02 27.17 -4.28
CA THR A 106 -20.49 27.30 -2.90
C THR A 106 -20.54 25.93 -2.22
N PHE A 107 -21.09 24.91 -2.87
CA PHE A 107 -21.21 23.56 -2.32
C PHE A 107 -19.85 22.95 -1.94
N TYR A 108 -18.90 22.92 -2.88
CA TYR A 108 -17.59 22.31 -2.67
C TYR A 108 -16.74 23.09 -1.65
N ARG A 109 -16.76 24.44 -1.69
CA ARG A 109 -16.07 25.25 -0.68
C ARG A 109 -16.62 25.05 0.74
N HIS A 110 -17.94 24.91 0.89
CA HIS A 110 -18.56 24.58 2.19
C HIS A 110 -18.24 23.17 2.70
N LEU A 111 -17.70 22.30 1.83
CA LEU A 111 -17.19 20.98 2.19
C LEU A 111 -15.69 21.00 2.48
N GLY A 112 -15.02 22.15 2.33
CA GLY A 112 -13.59 22.31 2.54
C GLY A 112 -12.73 22.01 1.32
N PHE A 113 -13.32 21.96 0.12
CA PHE A 113 -12.55 21.89 -1.11
C PHE A 113 -12.06 23.27 -1.53
N GLU A 114 -10.92 23.29 -2.22
CA GLU A 114 -10.34 24.45 -2.85
C GLU A 114 -10.38 24.28 -4.38
N ALA A 115 -10.81 25.32 -5.10
CA ALA A 115 -10.65 25.37 -6.55
C ALA A 115 -9.17 25.42 -6.91
N LYS A 116 -8.70 24.53 -7.78
CA LYS A 116 -7.28 24.43 -8.15
C LYS A 116 -7.00 24.83 -9.59
N GLY A 117 -8.01 24.79 -10.46
CA GLY A 117 -7.87 25.28 -11.82
C GLY A 117 -9.01 24.81 -12.72
N ARG A 118 -8.73 24.87 -14.01
CA ARG A 118 -9.68 24.64 -15.09
C ARG A 118 -9.10 23.65 -16.10
N ILE A 119 -9.95 22.80 -16.64
CA ILE A 119 -9.67 22.00 -17.83
C ILE A 119 -10.45 22.63 -18.98
N GLU A 120 -9.72 23.28 -19.88
CA GLU A 120 -10.30 23.97 -21.04
C GLU A 120 -10.98 22.96 -21.98
N ASN A 121 -12.12 23.34 -22.55
CA ASN A 121 -12.88 22.56 -23.54
C ASN A 121 -13.33 21.17 -23.07
N PHE A 122 -13.27 20.88 -21.76
CA PHE A 122 -13.64 19.57 -21.21
C PHE A 122 -15.01 19.09 -21.69
N PHE A 123 -16.04 19.94 -21.65
CA PHE A 123 -17.39 19.55 -22.02
C PHE A 123 -17.53 19.38 -23.54
N THR A 124 -16.90 20.25 -24.33
CA THR A 124 -16.96 20.17 -25.79
C THR A 124 -16.20 18.98 -26.36
N ASP A 125 -15.17 18.53 -25.65
CA ASP A 125 -14.31 17.42 -26.08
C ASP A 125 -14.87 16.05 -25.65
N ASN A 126 -15.75 16.01 -24.64
CA ASN A 126 -16.22 14.76 -24.03
C ASN A 126 -17.69 14.43 -24.27
N TYR A 127 -18.53 15.41 -24.57
CA TYR A 127 -19.97 15.21 -24.76
C TYR A 127 -20.38 15.37 -26.23
N ASP A 128 -21.36 14.58 -26.68
CA ASP A 128 -21.85 14.61 -28.06
C ASP A 128 -22.88 15.73 -28.34
N HIS A 129 -23.23 16.50 -27.30
CA HIS A 129 -24.11 17.64 -27.37
C HIS A 129 -23.63 18.78 -26.46
N PRO A 130 -24.05 20.03 -26.72
CA PRO A 130 -23.77 21.16 -25.85
C PRO A 130 -24.31 20.97 -24.44
N ILE A 131 -23.45 21.09 -23.44
CA ILE A 131 -23.87 21.15 -22.03
C ILE A 131 -24.29 22.59 -21.72
N ILE A 132 -25.55 22.76 -21.31
CA ILE A 132 -26.17 24.07 -21.08
C ILE A 132 -26.81 24.10 -19.69
N GLU A 133 -26.32 24.98 -18.82
CA GLU A 133 -26.87 25.17 -17.48
C GLU A 133 -27.31 26.62 -17.29
N CYS A 134 -28.57 26.84 -16.87
CA CYS A 134 -29.17 28.17 -16.76
C CYS A 134 -29.06 29.03 -18.04
N GLY A 135 -29.04 28.40 -19.22
CA GLY A 135 -28.88 29.09 -20.51
C GLY A 135 -27.43 29.45 -20.86
N ILE A 136 -26.45 29.06 -20.03
CA ILE A 136 -25.03 29.28 -20.25
C ILE A 136 -24.45 28.04 -20.92
N TYR A 137 -23.75 28.25 -22.04
CA TYR A 137 -22.99 27.19 -22.71
C TYR A 137 -21.70 26.90 -21.95
N LEU A 138 -21.58 25.68 -21.42
CA LEU A 138 -20.45 25.26 -20.61
C LEU A 138 -19.40 24.59 -21.50
N LYS A 139 -18.19 25.15 -21.50
CA LYS A 139 -17.05 24.60 -22.26
C LYS A 139 -16.02 23.93 -21.36
N ASP A 140 -15.69 24.58 -20.25
CA ASP A 140 -14.59 24.19 -19.39
C ASP A 140 -15.10 23.56 -18.09
N MET A 141 -14.31 22.68 -17.50
CA MET A 141 -14.57 22.12 -16.19
C MET A 141 -13.65 22.76 -15.14
N ILE A 142 -14.20 23.20 -14.01
CA ILE A 142 -13.38 23.56 -12.84
C ILE A 142 -13.16 22.30 -12.01
N TYR A 143 -11.93 22.09 -11.57
CA TYR A 143 -11.61 21.02 -10.64
C TYR A 143 -11.27 21.57 -9.26
N TYR A 144 -11.80 20.85 -8.28
CA TYR A 144 -11.68 21.12 -6.86
C TYR A 144 -10.87 20.01 -6.20
N GLU A 145 -10.04 20.37 -5.22
CA GLU A 145 -9.30 19.42 -4.40
C GLU A 145 -9.52 19.72 -2.92
N LYS A 146 -9.70 18.65 -2.13
CA LYS A 146 -9.63 18.69 -0.68
C LYS A 146 -8.52 17.75 -0.24
N ASP A 147 -7.48 18.32 0.35
CA ASP A 147 -6.39 17.55 0.92
C ASP A 147 -6.77 17.09 2.34
N PHE A 148 -6.42 15.85 2.67
CA PHE A 148 -6.59 15.23 3.98
C PHE A 148 -5.22 14.90 4.59
N PRO A 149 -4.33 15.90 4.78
CA PRO A 149 -2.95 15.68 5.23
C PRO A 149 -2.85 15.06 6.64
N HIS A 150 -3.97 14.96 7.38
CA HIS A 150 -4.04 14.45 8.74
C HIS A 150 -4.76 13.09 8.89
N HIS A 151 -5.18 12.44 7.80
CA HIS A 151 -5.82 11.11 7.86
C HIS A 151 -4.85 10.02 7.37
N ILE A 152 -4.20 9.40 8.37
CA ILE A 152 -3.03 8.49 8.32
C ILE A 152 -1.88 9.03 7.47
N ASN A 153 -1.12 9.96 8.07
CA ASN A 153 0.30 10.07 7.75
C ASN A 153 0.94 8.72 8.11
N TYR A 154 1.13 7.82 7.14
CA TYR A 154 1.72 6.50 7.37
C TYR A 154 3.07 6.61 8.08
N SER A 155 3.87 7.63 7.78
CA SER A 155 5.13 7.88 8.49
C SER A 155 4.86 8.11 9.98
N GLN A 156 3.85 8.91 10.35
CA GLN A 156 3.45 9.14 11.74
C GLN A 156 2.78 7.90 12.38
N HIS A 157 1.95 7.18 11.64
CA HIS A 157 1.26 5.97 12.10
C HIS A 157 2.24 4.80 12.30
N LEU A 158 3.23 4.66 11.44
CA LEU A 158 4.31 3.70 11.59
C LEU A 158 5.31 4.17 12.67
N SER A 159 5.29 5.45 13.05
CA SER A 159 6.08 5.98 14.16
C SER A 159 5.47 5.72 15.55
N ARG A 160 4.21 5.29 15.65
CA ARG A 160 3.59 4.87 16.93
C ARG A 160 3.89 3.40 17.24
N ARG A 161 3.61 2.99 18.47
CA ARG A 161 3.63 1.57 18.85
C ARG A 161 2.48 0.86 18.13
N LEU A 162 2.81 -0.18 17.39
CA LEU A 162 1.85 -1.03 16.70
C LEU A 162 1.86 -2.43 17.33
N HIS A 163 0.70 -3.07 17.30
CA HIS A 163 0.50 -4.44 17.73
C HIS A 163 0.29 -5.36 16.52
N SER A 164 0.31 -6.67 16.76
CA SER A 164 0.21 -7.66 15.69
C SER A 164 -1.01 -7.48 14.78
N HIS A 165 -2.14 -7.03 15.33
CA HIS A 165 -3.38 -6.77 14.57
C HIS A 165 -3.24 -5.56 13.63
N ASP A 166 -2.58 -4.48 14.08
CA ASP A 166 -2.30 -3.31 13.23
C ASP A 166 -1.45 -3.73 12.01
N ILE A 167 -0.44 -4.56 12.24
CA ILE A 167 0.43 -5.08 11.18
C ILE A 167 -0.33 -6.02 10.25
N ILE A 168 -1.34 -6.76 10.73
CA ILE A 168 -2.19 -7.60 9.86
C ILE A 168 -3.01 -6.69 8.95
N GLY A 169 -3.63 -5.64 9.51
CA GLY A 169 -4.34 -4.63 8.74
C GLY A 169 -3.46 -4.02 7.65
N LEU A 170 -2.30 -3.48 8.01
CA LEU A 170 -1.34 -2.89 7.06
C LEU A 170 -0.85 -3.88 6.00
N TYR A 171 -0.65 -5.15 6.36
CA TYR A 171 -0.30 -6.21 5.41
C TYR A 171 -1.39 -6.40 4.35
N HIS A 172 -2.66 -6.51 4.74
CA HIS A 172 -3.76 -6.70 3.80
C HIS A 172 -3.93 -5.52 2.84
N LEU A 173 -3.62 -4.32 3.31
CA LEU A 173 -3.62 -3.11 2.49
C LEU A 173 -2.49 -3.10 1.48
N ALA A 174 -1.30 -3.49 1.92
CA ALA A 174 -0.14 -3.51 1.08
C ALA A 174 -0.23 -4.56 -0.05
N LEU A 175 -0.95 -5.68 0.14
CA LEU A 175 -1.05 -6.76 -0.87
C LEU A 175 -1.34 -6.30 -2.30
N ASN A 176 -2.11 -5.23 -2.47
CA ASN A 176 -2.48 -4.70 -3.80
C ASN A 176 -2.14 -3.21 -3.96
N ASP A 177 -1.35 -2.61 -3.06
CA ASP A 177 -1.02 -1.18 -3.10
C ASP A 177 0.49 -0.96 -3.33
N VAL A 178 0.84 -0.77 -4.61
CA VAL A 178 2.21 -0.50 -5.07
C VAL A 178 2.77 0.79 -4.44
N LYS A 179 1.93 1.78 -4.16
CA LYS A 179 2.39 3.05 -3.57
C LYS A 179 2.66 2.88 -2.09
N LEU A 180 1.88 2.07 -1.38
CA LEU A 180 2.19 1.69 0.00
C LEU A 180 3.48 0.87 0.08
N HIS A 181 3.77 -0.02 -0.88
CA HIS A 181 5.07 -0.70 -0.96
C HIS A 181 6.22 0.31 -1.06
N HIS A 182 6.11 1.27 -1.97
CA HIS A 182 7.14 2.31 -2.14
C HIS A 182 7.37 3.10 -0.84
N LEU A 183 6.30 3.52 -0.18
CA LEU A 183 6.36 4.26 1.08
C LEU A 183 6.97 3.46 2.22
N LEU A 184 6.51 2.21 2.42
CA LEU A 184 7.08 1.31 3.43
C LEU A 184 8.58 1.13 3.19
N PHE A 185 9.00 1.01 1.93
CA PHE A 185 10.40 0.81 1.58
C PHE A 185 11.24 2.05 1.90
N GLN A 186 10.75 3.25 1.55
CA GLN A 186 11.39 4.51 1.93
C GLN A 186 11.54 4.66 3.46
N LEU A 187 10.55 4.19 4.23
CA LEU A 187 10.59 4.25 5.69
C LEU A 187 11.60 3.30 6.33
N ILE A 188 11.96 2.19 5.67
CA ILE A 188 13.04 1.30 6.15
C ILE A 188 14.38 2.04 6.21
N GLY A 189 14.67 2.88 5.22
CA GLY A 189 15.89 3.68 5.15
C GLY A 189 15.86 5.00 5.93
N ASN A 190 14.78 5.30 6.66
CA ASN A 190 14.60 6.56 7.36
C ASN A 190 15.25 6.55 8.77
N GLU A 191 15.62 7.70 9.30
CA GLU A 191 16.19 7.87 10.65
C GLU A 191 15.23 7.40 11.77
N ASN A 192 13.92 7.44 11.55
CA ASN A 192 12.95 7.01 12.55
C ASN A 192 12.95 5.48 12.71
N LYS A 193 13.69 5.01 13.72
CA LYS A 193 13.85 3.58 14.05
C LYS A 193 12.54 2.82 14.23
N ARG A 194 11.49 3.44 14.77
CA ARG A 194 10.21 2.76 15.00
C ARG A 194 9.44 2.60 13.70
N ALA A 195 9.39 3.65 12.88
CA ALA A 195 8.79 3.58 11.54
C ALA A 195 9.50 2.55 10.67
N ALA A 196 10.84 2.55 10.65
CA ALA A 196 11.62 1.54 9.93
C ALA A 196 11.31 0.11 10.40
N THR A 197 11.24 -0.11 11.72
CA THR A 197 10.91 -1.42 12.29
C THR A 197 9.50 -1.87 11.92
N ASN A 198 8.50 -0.98 12.02
CA ASN A 198 7.12 -1.30 11.69
C ASN A 198 6.94 -1.55 10.19
N ALA A 199 7.61 -0.77 9.33
CA ALA A 199 7.61 -0.99 7.88
C ALA A 199 8.23 -2.34 7.51
N ALA A 200 9.39 -2.68 8.08
CA ALA A 200 10.01 -3.98 7.91
C ALA A 200 9.12 -5.12 8.46
N TRP A 201 8.34 -4.87 9.51
CA TRP A 201 7.43 -5.87 10.05
C TRP A 201 6.29 -6.19 9.06
N VAL A 202 5.71 -5.18 8.41
CA VAL A 202 4.74 -5.38 7.34
C VAL A 202 5.37 -6.18 6.19
N PHE A 203 6.56 -5.78 5.72
CA PHE A 203 7.24 -6.49 4.63
C PHE A 203 7.65 -7.92 4.97
N SER A 204 7.96 -8.23 6.23
CA SER A 204 8.29 -9.60 6.63
C SER A 204 7.14 -10.59 6.39
N ARG A 205 5.89 -10.09 6.36
CA ARG A 205 4.71 -10.89 6.00
C ARG A 205 4.45 -10.87 4.50
N LEU A 206 4.62 -9.73 3.84
CA LEU A 206 4.46 -9.62 2.38
C LEU A 206 5.42 -10.53 1.63
N SER A 207 6.70 -10.53 2.02
CA SER A 207 7.75 -11.31 1.35
C SER A 207 7.54 -12.82 1.44
N GLU A 208 6.74 -13.31 2.38
CA GLU A 208 6.37 -14.73 2.46
C GLU A 208 5.45 -15.15 1.29
N LYS A 209 4.62 -14.23 0.79
CA LYS A 209 3.61 -14.51 -0.24
C LYS A 209 3.95 -13.91 -1.60
N VAL A 210 4.65 -12.78 -1.63
CA VAL A 210 4.98 -12.03 -2.84
C VAL A 210 6.50 -12.05 -3.02
N GLN A 211 6.96 -12.90 -3.94
CA GLN A 211 8.38 -13.21 -4.12
C GLN A 211 9.13 -12.09 -4.87
N ASP A 212 8.50 -11.46 -5.86
CA ASP A 212 9.11 -10.41 -6.71
C ASP A 212 8.77 -8.98 -6.24
N ILE A 213 8.65 -8.79 -4.93
CA ILE A 213 8.25 -7.49 -4.34
C ILE A 213 9.37 -6.43 -4.36
N PHE A 214 10.63 -6.85 -4.53
CA PHE A 214 11.79 -5.93 -4.56
C PHE A 214 12.61 -6.08 -5.84
N THR A 215 13.10 -4.96 -6.37
CA THR A 215 14.09 -4.93 -7.45
C THR A 215 15.47 -5.37 -6.95
N GLY A 216 16.42 -5.64 -7.87
CA GLY A 216 17.80 -5.97 -7.52
C GLY A 216 18.48 -4.91 -6.65
N GLN A 217 18.30 -3.62 -7.01
CA GLN A 217 18.83 -2.49 -6.24
C GLN A 217 18.21 -2.42 -4.84
N GLN A 218 16.89 -2.63 -4.72
CA GLN A 218 16.22 -2.62 -3.43
C GLN A 218 16.69 -3.77 -2.52
N ARG A 219 16.97 -4.95 -3.09
CA ARG A 219 17.55 -6.07 -2.33
C ARG A 219 18.94 -5.73 -1.76
N GLN A 220 19.81 -5.09 -2.55
CA GLN A 220 21.11 -4.63 -2.07
C GLN A 220 20.97 -3.58 -0.96
N GLN A 221 20.04 -2.64 -1.11
CA GLN A 221 19.77 -1.65 -0.06
C GLN A 221 19.31 -2.30 1.25
N LEU A 222 18.44 -3.32 1.20
CA LEU A 222 18.02 -4.08 2.39
C LEU A 222 19.21 -4.78 3.07
N GLN A 223 20.14 -5.34 2.29
CA GLN A 223 21.36 -5.97 2.81
C GLN A 223 22.25 -4.95 3.53
N ASN A 224 22.50 -3.79 2.92
CA ASN A 224 23.31 -2.73 3.52
C ASN A 224 22.67 -2.22 4.82
N ILE A 225 21.35 -1.94 4.82
CA ILE A 225 20.65 -1.49 6.02
C ILE A 225 20.67 -2.56 7.11
N ALA A 226 20.54 -3.85 6.76
CA ALA A 226 20.64 -4.94 7.72
C ALA A 226 22.05 -5.05 8.33
N ALA A 227 23.09 -4.78 7.56
CA ALA A 227 24.48 -4.81 8.00
C ALA A 227 24.84 -3.64 8.93
N GLU A 228 24.30 -2.45 8.66
CA GLU A 228 24.64 -1.22 9.38
C GLU A 228 23.78 -0.98 10.63
N THR A 229 22.56 -1.56 10.68
CA THR A 229 21.62 -1.23 11.75
C THR A 229 22.05 -1.78 13.11
N LYS A 230 21.97 -0.91 14.13
CA LYS A 230 22.19 -1.26 15.54
C LYS A 230 20.94 -1.79 16.24
N ASN A 231 19.79 -1.83 15.56
CA ASN A 231 18.53 -2.31 16.11
C ASN A 231 18.32 -3.79 15.75
N ASP A 232 18.47 -4.68 16.73
CA ASP A 232 18.32 -6.13 16.54
C ASP A 232 16.94 -6.54 16.00
N THR A 233 15.87 -5.83 16.37
CA THR A 233 14.53 -6.15 15.87
C THR A 233 14.42 -5.84 14.39
N LEU A 234 14.91 -4.67 13.97
CA LEU A 234 14.95 -4.28 12.57
C LEU A 234 15.87 -5.21 11.77
N CYS A 235 17.08 -5.49 12.26
CA CYS A 235 18.02 -6.42 11.64
C CYS A 235 17.36 -7.79 11.41
N ARG A 236 16.75 -8.37 12.43
CA ARG A 236 16.05 -9.66 12.33
C ARG A 236 14.92 -9.64 11.29
N LEU A 237 14.13 -8.56 11.24
CA LEU A 237 13.06 -8.42 10.24
C LEU A 237 13.61 -8.32 8.82
N LEU A 238 14.67 -7.53 8.61
CA LEU A 238 15.33 -7.41 7.30
C LEU A 238 15.93 -8.72 6.84
N LEU A 239 16.64 -9.45 7.70
CA LEU A 239 17.17 -10.77 7.37
C LEU A 239 16.06 -11.77 7.04
N THR A 240 14.91 -11.68 7.71
CA THR A 240 13.73 -12.50 7.38
C THR A 240 13.22 -12.17 5.98
N ILE A 241 13.11 -10.87 5.64
CA ILE A 241 12.69 -10.42 4.32
C ILE A 241 13.65 -10.93 3.23
N ILE A 242 14.95 -10.72 3.43
CA ILE A 242 16.00 -11.11 2.49
C ILE A 242 15.95 -12.63 2.25
N LEU A 243 15.79 -13.42 3.31
CA LEU A 243 15.71 -14.88 3.22
C LEU A 243 14.44 -15.36 2.49
N ASN A 244 13.32 -14.66 2.65
CA ASN A 244 12.09 -15.02 1.96
C ASN A 244 12.21 -14.78 0.44
N VAL A 245 12.78 -13.65 0.03
CA VAL A 245 12.93 -13.34 -1.39
C VAL A 245 14.05 -14.12 -2.06
N SER A 246 15.06 -14.56 -1.32
CA SER A 246 16.18 -15.33 -1.88
C SER A 246 15.82 -16.74 -2.31
N LYS A 247 14.78 -17.34 -1.72
CA LYS A 247 14.32 -18.69 -2.09
C LYS A 247 13.79 -18.78 -3.51
N SER A 248 13.39 -17.66 -4.08
CA SER A 248 12.64 -17.57 -5.35
C SER A 248 13.55 -17.21 -6.52
N SER A 249 14.62 -16.45 -6.24
CA SER A 249 15.56 -15.98 -7.24
C SER A 249 16.86 -16.78 -7.17
N ARG A 250 17.14 -17.56 -8.22
CA ARG A 250 18.33 -18.43 -8.29
C ARG A 250 19.67 -17.68 -8.25
N ASN A 251 19.72 -16.37 -8.50
CA ASN A 251 20.97 -15.64 -8.83
C ASN A 251 21.14 -14.24 -8.19
N THR A 252 20.53 -13.92 -7.04
CA THR A 252 20.55 -12.51 -6.54
C THR A 252 21.14 -12.28 -5.15
N LEU A 253 21.78 -13.27 -4.55
CA LEU A 253 22.53 -13.09 -3.30
C LEU A 253 24.03 -13.33 -3.57
N SER A 254 24.70 -12.44 -4.29
CA SER A 254 26.15 -12.56 -4.55
C SER A 254 26.89 -11.27 -4.24
N ASP A 255 26.70 -10.73 -3.05
CA ASP A 255 27.61 -9.73 -2.50
C ASP A 255 28.47 -10.39 -1.42
N GLY A 256 29.78 -10.48 -1.66
CA GLY A 256 30.75 -11.03 -0.71
C GLY A 256 30.71 -10.31 0.64
N LEU A 257 30.43 -9.00 0.65
CA LEU A 257 30.31 -8.22 1.88
C LEU A 257 29.14 -8.68 2.75
N PHE A 258 28.02 -9.08 2.14
CA PHE A 258 26.85 -9.55 2.89
C PHE A 258 27.06 -10.98 3.43
N LEU A 259 27.82 -11.82 2.72
CA LEU A 259 28.24 -13.11 3.23
C LEU A 259 29.17 -12.96 4.44
N GLU A 260 30.19 -12.09 4.36
CA GLU A 260 31.07 -11.79 5.49
C GLU A 260 30.29 -11.31 6.71
N PHE A 261 29.31 -10.41 6.50
CA PHE A 261 28.38 -10.00 7.55
C PHE A 261 27.66 -11.21 8.17
N CYS A 262 27.17 -12.15 7.37
CA CYS A 262 26.48 -13.34 7.88
C CYS A 262 27.43 -14.23 8.69
N LEU A 263 28.61 -14.56 8.16
CA LEU A 263 29.60 -15.41 8.82
C LEU A 263 30.07 -14.80 10.15
N HIS A 264 30.33 -13.50 10.17
CA HIS A 264 30.70 -12.77 11.38
C HIS A 264 29.60 -12.89 12.45
N ASN A 265 28.32 -12.66 12.09
CA ASN A 265 27.23 -12.70 13.06
C ASN A 265 26.90 -14.12 13.53
N ILE A 266 27.12 -15.16 12.72
CA ILE A 266 26.98 -16.56 13.15
C ILE A 266 27.91 -16.85 14.33
N SER A 267 29.16 -16.39 14.26
CA SER A 267 30.19 -16.58 15.28
C SER A 267 30.07 -15.63 16.49
N ASN A 268 29.31 -14.55 16.37
CA ASN A 268 29.18 -13.56 17.43
C ASN A 268 28.19 -14.05 18.53
N SER A 269 28.74 -14.52 19.65
CA SER A 269 27.96 -15.02 20.80
C SER A 269 27.11 -13.96 21.50
N GLN A 270 27.41 -12.67 21.33
CA GLN A 270 26.64 -11.56 21.90
C GLN A 270 25.38 -11.24 21.09
N ARG A 271 25.29 -11.71 19.84
CA ARG A 271 24.11 -11.48 19.00
C ARG A 271 22.95 -12.39 19.41
N PRO A 272 21.70 -11.91 19.32
CA PRO A 272 20.51 -12.73 19.54
C PRO A 272 20.49 -13.98 18.65
N SER A 273 20.09 -15.12 19.22
CA SER A 273 20.04 -16.41 18.50
C SER A 273 19.20 -16.35 17.21
N GLY A 274 18.12 -15.57 17.20
CA GLY A 274 17.29 -15.36 16.01
C GLY A 274 18.02 -14.72 14.84
N ILE A 275 18.94 -13.77 15.09
CA ILE A 275 19.78 -13.16 14.05
C ILE A 275 20.81 -14.17 13.57
N ARG A 276 21.50 -14.85 14.50
CA ARG A 276 22.52 -15.87 14.19
C ARG A 276 21.95 -16.98 13.30
N VAL A 277 20.74 -17.47 13.61
CA VAL A 277 20.04 -18.48 12.82
C VAL A 277 19.67 -17.97 11.42
N LEU A 278 19.23 -16.71 11.28
CA LEU A 278 18.91 -16.14 9.97
C LEU A 278 20.17 -15.95 9.12
N CYS A 279 21.26 -15.45 9.70
CA CYS A 279 22.56 -15.35 9.04
C CYS A 279 23.06 -16.71 8.58
N LEU A 280 22.91 -17.75 9.42
CA LEU A 280 23.27 -19.13 9.06
C LEU A 280 22.49 -19.63 7.83
N LYS A 281 21.17 -19.40 7.81
CA LYS A 281 20.32 -19.77 6.66
C LYS A 281 20.67 -18.97 5.40
N LEU A 282 20.95 -17.67 5.53
CA LEU A 282 21.33 -16.82 4.41
C LEU A 282 22.70 -17.19 3.84
N ALA A 283 23.71 -17.43 4.70
CA ALA A 283 25.01 -17.92 4.28
C ALA A 283 24.89 -19.26 3.54
N TYR A 284 24.03 -20.15 4.03
CA TYR A 284 23.71 -21.37 3.30
C TYR A 284 23.10 -21.07 1.93
N GLU A 285 22.05 -20.25 1.82
CA GLU A 285 21.44 -19.90 0.51
C GLU A 285 22.45 -19.25 -0.46
N ILE A 286 23.35 -18.39 0.02
CA ILE A 286 24.43 -17.77 -0.78
C ILE A 286 25.41 -18.85 -1.29
N SER A 287 25.80 -19.77 -0.42
CA SER A 287 26.83 -20.79 -0.71
C SER A 287 26.33 -21.98 -1.53
N ARG A 288 25.03 -22.11 -1.83
CA ARG A 288 24.44 -23.32 -2.45
C ARG A 288 25.15 -23.79 -3.72
N ASN A 289 25.67 -22.84 -4.51
CA ASN A 289 26.31 -23.12 -5.80
C ASN A 289 27.84 -22.95 -5.78
N TYR A 290 28.46 -22.75 -4.62
CA TYR A 290 29.89 -22.44 -4.49
C TYR A 290 30.55 -23.32 -3.42
N THR A 291 31.31 -24.33 -3.86
CA THR A 291 31.93 -25.33 -2.97
C THR A 291 32.85 -24.69 -1.93
N GLU A 292 33.70 -23.76 -2.33
CA GLU A 292 34.64 -23.06 -1.44
C GLU A 292 33.91 -22.31 -0.31
N ILE A 293 32.78 -21.65 -0.64
CA ILE A 293 31.95 -20.94 0.35
C ILE A 293 31.22 -21.94 1.28
N GLN A 294 30.83 -23.12 0.78
CA GLN A 294 30.25 -24.15 1.64
C GLN A 294 31.27 -24.69 2.64
N GLU A 295 32.53 -24.86 2.24
CA GLU A 295 33.61 -25.28 3.14
C GLU A 295 33.87 -24.24 4.22
N GLU A 296 33.91 -22.95 3.87
CA GLU A 296 34.03 -21.85 4.84
C GLU A 296 32.87 -21.84 5.84
N LEU A 297 31.63 -22.04 5.36
CA LEU A 297 30.46 -22.14 6.23
C LEU A 297 30.52 -23.36 7.15
N GLN A 298 31.01 -24.51 6.67
CA GLN A 298 31.21 -25.70 7.50
C GLN A 298 32.25 -25.49 8.59
N GLN A 299 33.37 -24.84 8.27
CA GLN A 299 34.39 -24.48 9.26
C GLN A 299 33.83 -23.52 10.31
N THR A 300 33.03 -22.53 9.88
CA THR A 300 32.34 -21.60 10.78
C THR A 300 31.38 -22.35 11.74
N ILE A 301 30.61 -23.32 11.23
CA ILE A 301 29.72 -24.16 12.05
C ILE A 301 30.53 -24.98 13.06
N ALA A 302 31.60 -25.66 12.62
CA ALA A 302 32.45 -26.45 13.50
C ALA A 302 33.06 -25.60 14.63
N LEU A 303 33.46 -24.37 14.31
CA LEU A 303 34.01 -23.43 15.29
C LEU A 303 32.98 -23.06 16.36
N ILE A 304 31.74 -22.73 15.99
CA ILE A 304 30.73 -22.33 16.97
C ILE A 304 30.19 -23.52 17.79
N GLU A 305 30.22 -24.73 17.25
CA GLU A 305 29.82 -25.97 17.96
C GLU A 305 30.80 -26.38 19.06
N SER A 306 32.03 -25.84 19.05
CA SER A 306 32.99 -26.03 20.13
C SER A 306 32.58 -25.37 21.45
N GLY A 307 31.60 -24.45 21.42
CA GLY A 307 31.07 -23.74 22.58
C GLY A 307 29.59 -24.03 22.88
N PRO A 308 29.04 -23.45 23.96
CA PRO A 308 27.63 -23.61 24.29
C PRO A 308 26.73 -22.92 23.25
N LEU A 309 25.82 -23.69 22.67
CA LEU A 309 24.85 -23.21 21.67
C LEU A 309 23.42 -23.20 22.22
N SER A 310 22.63 -22.22 21.79
CA SER A 310 21.18 -22.24 22.03
C SER A 310 20.51 -23.37 21.23
N PRO A 311 19.43 -24.00 21.73
CA PRO A 311 18.74 -25.10 21.03
C PRO A 311 18.33 -24.77 19.60
N SER A 312 17.90 -23.53 19.34
CA SER A 312 17.51 -23.07 18.01
C SER A 312 18.67 -23.03 17.02
N LEU A 313 19.87 -22.65 17.49
CA LEU A 313 21.08 -22.58 16.68
C LEU A 313 21.63 -23.98 16.42
N THR A 314 21.69 -24.85 17.43
CA THR A 314 22.05 -26.27 17.27
C THR A 314 21.18 -26.97 16.24
N SER A 315 19.85 -26.78 16.33
CA SER A 315 18.91 -27.34 15.35
C SER A 315 19.15 -26.80 13.94
N ALA A 316 19.42 -25.49 13.81
CA ALA A 316 19.70 -24.87 12.52
C ALA A 316 20.99 -25.39 11.88
N CYS A 317 22.09 -25.49 12.64
CA CYS A 317 23.37 -26.08 12.20
C CYS A 317 23.17 -27.51 11.72
N THR A 318 22.52 -28.35 12.53
CA THR A 318 22.23 -29.75 12.18
C THR A 318 21.45 -29.87 10.87
N ASN A 319 20.41 -29.04 10.69
CA ASN A 319 19.58 -29.08 9.49
C ASN A 319 20.34 -28.62 8.23
N ILE A 320 21.21 -27.61 8.36
CA ILE A 320 22.00 -27.09 7.24
C ILE A 320 23.09 -28.07 6.83
N LEU A 321 23.82 -28.68 7.78
CA LEU A 321 24.80 -29.71 7.49
C LEU A 321 24.16 -30.91 6.75
N LYS A 322 22.97 -31.35 7.20
CA LYS A 322 22.19 -32.38 6.50
C LYS A 322 21.78 -31.95 5.09
N ALA A 323 21.39 -30.70 4.89
CA ALA A 323 21.01 -30.17 3.57
C ALA A 323 22.21 -30.08 2.62
N MET A 324 23.39 -29.67 3.11
CA MET A 324 24.64 -29.67 2.34
C MET A 324 25.02 -31.06 1.86
N GLN A 325 24.89 -32.09 2.70
CA GLN A 325 25.18 -33.48 2.33
C GLN A 325 24.26 -33.99 1.21
N LYS A 326 22.97 -33.63 1.25
CA LYS A 326 21.99 -34.00 0.21
C LYS A 326 22.23 -33.34 -1.15
N ASN A 327 22.87 -32.17 -1.19
CA ASN A 327 23.17 -31.50 -2.46
C ASN A 327 24.46 -32.01 -3.12
N LYS A 328 25.27 -32.84 -2.42
CA LYS A 328 26.48 -33.48 -2.97
C LYS A 328 26.19 -34.82 -3.67
N THR A 329 24.98 -35.36 -3.52
CA THR A 329 24.48 -36.61 -4.16
C THR A 329 23.58 -36.32 -5.34
#